data_AF-A0A7Y7XI54-F1
#
_entry.id   AF-A0A7Y7XI54-F1
#
_cell.length_a   1.000
_cell.length_b   1.000
_cell.length_c   1.000
_cell.angle_alpha   90.00
_cell.angle_beta   90.00
_cell.angle_gamma   90.00
#
_symmetry.space_group_name_H-M   'P 1'
#
loop_
_entity.id
_entity.type
_entity.pdbx_description
1 polymer ?
#
loop_
_entity_poly.entity_id
_entity_poly.type
_entity_poly.pdbx_seq_one_letter_code
_entity_poly.pdbx_strand_id
1 'polypeptide(L)'
;MPKGLISRDYLPMVIWAGMVAVLLLGFAFFPKSADWYGWIQAVGLVVGLMVAISVPAIQRKQEFQEQRKQRREREVGYARRLHYFGIELLDLLGRISASLVHLRATDRHRCQRTLEDFLHRLFESHKHDLNDDRIVISHELRQVTQALIDELESGRSDRVVMIELEKRLQKLTHRAQVNATQAERG
;
A
#
# COMPACT_ATOMS: atom_id res chain seq x y z
N MET A 1 15.29 -18.73 -19.93
CA MET A 1 14.71 -19.89 -19.20
C MET A 1 13.28 -20.09 -19.68
N PRO A 2 12.97 -21.15 -20.45
CA PRO A 2 11.62 -21.37 -20.92
C PRO A 2 10.76 -21.78 -19.71
N LYS A 3 9.89 -20.86 -19.29
CA LYS A 3 8.89 -21.08 -18.24
C LYS A 3 7.94 -22.17 -18.74
N GLY A 4 7.67 -23.16 -17.90
CA GLY A 4 6.82 -24.31 -18.20
C GLY A 4 5.54 -23.90 -18.91
N LEU A 5 5.24 -24.60 -20.00
CA LEU A 5 4.28 -24.23 -21.05
C LEU A 5 2.82 -24.02 -20.61
N ILE A 6 2.47 -24.25 -19.35
CA ILE A 6 1.12 -24.01 -18.82
C ILE A 6 1.31 -23.58 -17.36
N SER A 7 1.12 -22.28 -17.06
CA SER A 7 0.99 -21.84 -15.66
C SER A 7 -0.16 -22.63 -15.01
N ARG A 8 0.00 -23.03 -13.74
CA ARG A 8 -0.94 -23.87 -12.97
C ARG A 8 -2.39 -23.39 -13.06
N ASP A 9 -2.61 -22.11 -13.33
CA ASP A 9 -3.92 -21.47 -13.49
C ASP A 9 -4.61 -21.77 -14.84
N TYR A 10 -3.84 -22.10 -15.88
CA TYR A 10 -4.37 -22.50 -17.20
C TYR A 10 -4.59 -24.01 -17.32
N LEU A 11 -4.05 -24.79 -16.38
CA LEU A 11 -4.22 -26.24 -16.30
C LEU A 11 -5.71 -26.67 -16.32
N PRO A 12 -6.62 -26.11 -15.48
CA PRO A 12 -8.03 -26.49 -15.52
C PRO A 12 -8.70 -26.15 -16.85
N MET A 13 -8.27 -25.07 -17.52
CA MET A 13 -8.81 -24.68 -18.82
C MET A 13 -8.39 -25.64 -19.93
N VAL A 14 -7.12 -26.07 -19.94
CA VAL A 14 -6.62 -27.09 -20.87
C VAL A 14 -7.30 -28.43 -20.62
N ILE A 15 -7.57 -28.78 -19.36
CA ILE A 15 -8.30 -29.99 -18.99
C ILE A 15 -9.74 -29.92 -19.50
N TRP A 16 -10.46 -28.82 -19.28
CA TRP A 16 -11.84 -28.64 -19.77
C TRP A 16 -11.93 -28.63 -21.30
N ALA A 17 -11.03 -27.92 -21.98
CA ALA A 17 -10.96 -27.90 -23.44
C ALA A 17 -10.63 -29.29 -24.02
N GLY A 18 -9.71 -30.02 -23.39
CA GLY A 18 -9.40 -31.40 -23.75
C GLY A 18 -10.57 -32.35 -23.52
N MET A 19 -11.30 -32.19 -22.42
CA MET A 19 -12.49 -33.00 -22.09
C MET A 19 -13.61 -32.77 -23.10
N VAL A 20 -13.86 -31.51 -23.47
CA VAL A 20 -14.84 -31.15 -24.52
C VAL A 20 -14.41 -31.70 -25.88
N ALA A 21 -13.13 -31.61 -26.23
CA ALA A 21 -12.61 -32.17 -27.48
C ALA A 21 -12.77 -33.70 -27.54
N VAL A 22 -12.46 -34.41 -26.45
CA VAL A 22 -12.62 -35.87 -26.36
C VAL A 22 -14.10 -36.27 -26.44
N LEU A 23 -14.99 -35.54 -25.77
CA LEU A 23 -16.43 -35.80 -25.84
C LEU A 23 -16.96 -35.60 -27.27
N LEU A 24 -16.59 -34.50 -27.93
CA LEU A 24 -17.04 -34.20 -29.29
C LEU A 24 -16.47 -35.21 -30.31
N LEU A 25 -15.21 -35.63 -30.16
CA LEU A 25 -14.60 -36.67 -30.99
C LEU A 25 -15.24 -38.04 -30.74
N GLY A 26 -15.59 -38.37 -29.49
CA GLY A 26 -16.31 -39.59 -29.14
C GLY A 26 -17.72 -39.65 -29.75
N PHE A 27 -18.43 -38.52 -29.80
CA PHE A 27 -19.74 -38.44 -30.47
C PHE A 27 -19.64 -38.54 -31.99
N ALA A 28 -18.53 -38.10 -32.60
CA ALA A 28 -18.30 -38.20 -34.05
C ALA A 28 -18.12 -39.64 -34.57
N PHE A 29 -17.90 -40.63 -33.68
CA PHE A 29 -17.77 -42.05 -34.05
C PHE A 29 -19.12 -42.79 -34.26
N PHE A 30 -20.24 -42.20 -33.86
CA PHE A 30 -21.56 -42.87 -33.93
C PHE A 30 -22.30 -42.77 -35.30
N PRO A 31 -22.09 -41.77 -36.18
CA PRO A 31 -22.76 -41.74 -37.49
C PRO A 31 -21.92 -42.37 -38.62
N LYS A 32 -22.53 -43.28 -39.40
CA LYS A 32 -21.92 -43.97 -40.57
C LYS A 32 -21.56 -43.07 -41.78
N SER A 33 -21.91 -41.79 -41.75
CA SER A 33 -21.68 -40.82 -42.84
C SER A 33 -21.21 -39.46 -42.30
N ALA A 34 -20.46 -39.46 -41.20
CA ALA A 34 -19.99 -38.23 -40.57
C ALA A 34 -18.84 -37.61 -41.39
N ASP A 35 -19.06 -36.39 -41.87
CA ASP A 35 -18.05 -35.57 -42.54
C ASP A 35 -16.97 -35.15 -41.53
N TRP A 36 -15.97 -36.02 -41.38
CA TRP A 36 -14.93 -35.97 -40.35
C TRP A 36 -14.21 -34.61 -40.27
N TYR A 37 -13.96 -33.99 -41.44
CA TYR A 37 -13.31 -32.69 -41.51
C TYR A 37 -14.18 -31.57 -40.94
N GLY A 38 -15.50 -31.60 -41.15
CA GLY A 38 -16.45 -30.64 -40.59
C GLY A 38 -16.53 -30.73 -39.06
N TRP A 39 -16.46 -31.94 -38.51
CA TRP A 39 -16.43 -32.15 -37.07
C TRP A 39 -15.14 -31.64 -36.43
N ILE A 40 -13.97 -31.90 -37.03
CA ILE A 40 -12.69 -31.35 -36.55
C ILE A 40 -12.74 -29.82 -36.54
N GLN A 41 -13.27 -29.21 -37.61
CA GLN A 41 -13.37 -27.76 -37.71
C GLN A 41 -14.30 -27.17 -36.64
N ALA A 42 -15.45 -27.79 -36.38
CA ALA A 42 -16.38 -27.36 -35.33
C ALA A 42 -15.75 -27.45 -33.93
N VAL A 43 -15.04 -28.53 -33.62
CA VAL A 43 -14.31 -28.68 -32.35
C VAL A 43 -13.24 -27.61 -32.20
N GLY A 44 -12.44 -27.39 -33.24
CA GLY A 44 -11.41 -26.35 -33.25
C GLY A 44 -11.99 -24.95 -33.02
N LEU A 45 -13.16 -24.65 -33.60
CA LEU A 45 -13.84 -23.36 -33.45
C LEU A 45 -14.38 -23.18 -32.02
N VAL A 46 -14.98 -24.21 -31.43
CA VAL A 46 -15.46 -24.17 -30.02
C VAL A 46 -14.29 -23.98 -29.06
N VAL A 47 -13.20 -24.75 -29.22
CA VAL A 47 -12.01 -24.61 -28.38
C VAL A 47 -11.37 -23.23 -28.57
N GLY A 48 -11.24 -22.76 -29.80
CA GLY A 48 -10.72 -21.42 -30.11
C GLY A 48 -11.55 -20.31 -29.47
N LEU A 49 -12.89 -20.43 -29.49
CA LEU A 49 -13.80 -19.48 -28.86
C LEU A 49 -13.67 -19.50 -27.32
N MET A 50 -13.59 -20.70 -26.72
CA MET A 50 -13.36 -20.81 -25.28
C MET A 50 -12.03 -20.16 -24.86
N VAL A 51 -10.98 -20.33 -25.66
CA VAL A 51 -9.68 -19.68 -25.45
C VAL A 51 -9.78 -18.17 -25.57
N ALA A 52 -10.43 -17.68 -26.63
CA ALA A 52 -10.59 -16.25 -26.88
C ALA A 52 -11.37 -15.52 -25.78
N ILE A 53 -12.32 -16.19 -25.10
CA ILE A 53 -13.11 -15.60 -24.01
C ILE A 53 -12.40 -15.74 -22.66
N SER A 54 -11.80 -16.90 -22.40
CA SER A 54 -11.29 -17.24 -21.07
C SER A 54 -9.95 -16.57 -20.78
N VAL A 55 -9.08 -16.42 -21.79
CA VAL A 55 -7.76 -15.77 -21.60
C VAL A 55 -7.91 -14.30 -21.15
N PRO A 56 -8.73 -13.44 -21.81
CA PRO A 56 -8.96 -12.08 -21.32
C PRO A 56 -9.62 -12.04 -19.94
N ALA A 57 -10.52 -12.98 -19.63
CA ALA A 57 -11.17 -13.03 -18.33
C ALA A 57 -10.18 -13.34 -17.19
N ILE A 58 -9.24 -14.27 -17.41
CA ILE A 58 -8.17 -14.60 -16.46
C ILE A 58 -7.21 -13.42 -16.32
N GLN A 59 -6.79 -12.80 -17.42
CA GLN A 59 -5.91 -11.63 -17.40
C GLN A 59 -6.52 -10.47 -16.60
N ARG A 60 -7.79 -10.13 -16.85
CA ARG A 60 -8.52 -9.12 -16.05
C ARG A 60 -8.54 -9.48 -14.58
N LYS A 61 -8.81 -10.74 -14.24
CA LYS A 61 -8.80 -11.19 -12.83
C LYS A 61 -7.43 -11.01 -12.18
N GLN A 62 -6.35 -11.32 -12.90
CA GLN A 62 -4.98 -11.13 -12.43
C GLN A 62 -4.65 -9.64 -12.25
N GLU A 63 -4.97 -8.80 -13.23
CA GLU A 63 -4.79 -7.34 -13.14
C GLU A 63 -5.52 -6.75 -11.92
N PHE A 64 -6.76 -7.17 -11.66
CA PHE A 64 -7.49 -6.73 -10.47
C PHE A 64 -6.83 -7.19 -9.16
N GLN A 65 -6.29 -8.42 -9.12
CA GLN A 65 -5.58 -8.92 -7.94
C GLN A 65 -4.28 -8.15 -7.70
N GLU A 66 -3.52 -7.87 -8.76
CA GLU A 66 -2.30 -7.08 -8.69
C GLU A 66 -2.59 -5.64 -8.25
N GLN A 67 -3.61 -5.00 -8.82
CA GLN A 67 -4.03 -3.66 -8.41
C GLN A 67 -4.45 -3.62 -6.93
N ARG A 68 -5.20 -4.63 -6.47
CA ARG A 68 -5.59 -4.74 -5.05
C ARG A 68 -4.37 -4.90 -4.15
N LYS A 69 -3.42 -5.75 -4.53
CA LYS A 69 -2.17 -5.96 -3.79
C LYS A 69 -1.35 -4.66 -3.72
N GLN A 70 -1.18 -3.96 -4.85
CA GLN A 70 -0.47 -2.69 -4.89
C GLN A 70 -1.14 -1.61 -4.02
N ARG A 71 -2.48 -1.53 -4.02
CA ARG A 71 -3.21 -0.62 -3.13
C ARG A 71 -2.96 -0.94 -1.67
N ARG A 72 -3.05 -2.21 -1.29
CA ARG A 72 -2.77 -2.68 0.07
C ARG A 72 -1.34 -2.33 0.50
N GLU A 73 -0.36 -2.62 -0.34
CA GLU A 73 1.06 -2.30 -0.06
C GLU A 73 1.27 -0.79 0.12
N ARG A 74 0.60 0.05 -0.69
CA ARG A 74 0.63 1.51 -0.52
C ARG A 74 0.01 1.94 0.80
N GLU A 75 -1.15 1.41 1.17
CA GLU A 75 -1.83 1.74 2.42
C GLU A 75 -0.99 1.38 3.65
N VAL A 76 -0.41 0.18 3.65
CA VAL A 76 0.54 -0.24 4.71
C VAL A 76 1.76 0.68 4.73
N GLY A 77 2.29 1.04 3.56
CA GLY A 77 3.43 1.93 3.43
C GLY A 77 3.17 3.34 3.97
N TYR A 78 1.99 3.92 3.73
CA TYR A 78 1.60 5.20 4.34
C TYR A 78 1.48 5.08 5.86
N ALA A 79 0.77 4.08 6.35
CA ALA A 79 0.55 3.90 7.79
C ALA A 79 1.87 3.71 8.57
N ARG A 80 2.80 2.90 8.05
CA ARG A 80 4.13 2.71 8.66
C ARG A 80 4.95 3.99 8.66
N ARG A 81 5.00 4.70 7.53
CA ARG A 81 5.75 5.98 7.44
C ARG A 81 5.21 6.98 8.45
N LEU A 82 3.90 7.09 8.60
CA LEU A 82 3.28 7.97 9.59
C LEU A 82 3.68 7.62 11.03
N HIS A 83 3.72 6.33 11.37
CA HIS A 83 4.21 5.88 12.67
C HIS A 83 5.68 6.24 12.89
N TYR A 84 6.53 6.04 11.89
CA TYR A 84 7.94 6.43 11.98
C TYR A 84 8.14 7.93 12.14
N PHE A 85 7.35 8.77 11.45
CA PHE A 85 7.38 10.22 11.67
C PHE A 85 7.00 10.60 13.10
N GLY A 86 6.02 9.92 13.70
CA GLY A 86 5.69 10.12 15.11
C GLY A 86 6.85 9.78 16.06
N ILE A 87 7.56 8.68 15.81
CA ILE A 87 8.76 8.29 16.57
C ILE A 87 9.90 9.31 16.37
N GLU A 88 10.14 9.71 15.12
CA GLU A 88 11.19 10.67 14.78
C GLU A 88 10.95 12.01 15.50
N LEU A 89 9.71 12.51 15.49
CA LEU A 89 9.38 13.74 16.21
C LEU A 89 9.51 13.59 17.73
N LEU A 90 9.21 12.41 18.29
CA LEU A 90 9.42 12.14 19.72
C LEU A 90 10.90 12.21 20.09
N ASP A 91 11.76 11.59 19.27
CA ASP A 91 13.22 11.64 19.48
C ASP A 91 13.75 13.08 19.34
N LEU A 92 13.31 13.82 18.32
CA LEU A 92 13.65 15.23 18.16
C LEU A 92 13.22 16.06 19.37
N LEU A 93 11.99 15.90 19.83
CA LEU A 93 11.46 16.59 21.01
C LEU A 93 12.26 16.24 22.27
N GLY A 94 12.59 14.95 22.46
CA GLY A 94 13.41 14.51 23.60
C GLY A 94 14.81 15.13 23.61
N ARG A 95 15.47 15.19 22.44
CA ARG A 95 16.78 15.85 22.28
C ARG A 95 16.71 17.35 22.52
N ILE A 96 15.68 18.02 22.00
CA ILE A 96 15.45 19.44 22.24
C ILE A 96 15.20 19.68 23.72
N SER A 97 14.30 18.91 24.34
CA SER A 97 13.95 19.00 25.76
C SER A 97 15.18 18.85 26.67
N ALA A 98 16.04 17.86 26.39
CA ALA A 98 17.27 17.64 27.14
C ALA A 98 18.30 18.78 26.98
N SER A 99 18.28 19.49 25.86
CA SER A 99 19.22 20.58 25.56
C SER A 99 18.69 21.98 25.89
N LEU A 100 17.43 22.11 26.36
CA LEU A 100 16.75 23.39 26.61
C LEU A 100 17.57 24.38 27.46
N VAL A 101 18.20 23.89 28.53
CA VAL A 101 18.98 24.71 29.47
C VAL A 101 20.24 25.30 28.83
N HIS A 102 20.74 24.68 27.76
CA HIS A 102 22.00 25.05 27.09
C HIS A 102 21.81 25.54 25.66
N LEU A 103 20.56 25.63 25.19
CA LEU A 103 20.21 25.96 23.81
C LEU A 103 20.54 27.43 23.51
N ARG A 104 21.66 27.65 22.82
CA ARG A 104 22.06 28.95 22.26
C ARG A 104 21.18 29.31 21.07
N ALA A 105 21.15 30.59 20.70
CA ALA A 105 20.36 31.08 19.56
C ALA A 105 20.68 30.34 18.24
N THR A 106 21.96 30.08 17.96
CA THR A 106 22.38 29.33 16.75
C THR A 106 21.84 27.90 16.73
N ASP A 107 21.83 27.21 17.87
CA ASP A 107 21.33 25.84 17.98
C ASP A 107 19.80 25.81 17.86
N ARG A 108 19.10 26.81 18.40
CA ARG A 108 17.64 26.96 18.23
C ARG A 108 17.25 27.07 16.77
N HIS A 109 17.93 27.92 15.99
CA HIS A 109 17.69 28.04 14.56
C HIS A 109 17.97 26.75 13.79
N ARG A 110 18.98 25.98 14.21
CA ARG A 110 19.25 24.67 13.61
C ARG A 110 18.14 23.67 13.92
N CYS A 111 17.63 23.65 15.15
CA CYS A 111 16.49 22.82 15.52
C CYS A 111 15.23 23.21 14.73
N GLN A 112 14.95 24.51 14.59
CA GLN A 112 13.84 25.02 13.78
C GLN A 112 13.91 24.53 12.32
N ARG A 113 15.05 24.70 11.65
CA ARG A 113 15.23 24.18 10.28
C ARG A 113 15.02 22.66 10.19
N THR A 114 15.50 21.92 11.19
CA THR A 114 15.30 20.46 11.24
C THR A 114 13.81 20.10 11.33
N LEU A 115 13.02 20.89 12.08
CA LEU A 115 11.58 20.71 12.21
C LEU A 115 10.82 21.15 10.95
N GLU A 116 11.27 22.21 10.27
CA GLU A 116 10.73 22.62 8.97
C GLU A 116 10.98 21.55 7.89
N ASP A 117 12.18 20.98 7.85
CA ASP A 117 12.52 19.86 6.96
C ASP A 117 11.66 18.62 7.28
N PHE A 118 11.40 18.36 8.56
CA PHE A 118 10.47 17.31 8.98
C PHE A 118 9.04 17.57 8.49
N LEU A 119 8.52 18.79 8.63
CA LEU A 119 7.19 19.17 8.13
C LEU A 119 7.08 18.98 6.63
N HIS A 120 8.09 19.39 5.88
CA HIS A 120 8.13 19.22 4.44
C HIS A 120 8.10 17.73 4.04
N ARG A 121 8.93 16.89 4.67
CA ARG A 121 8.92 15.43 4.43
C ARG A 121 7.60 14.78 4.81
N LEU A 122 6.99 15.18 5.93
CA LEU A 122 5.69 14.66 6.37
C LEU A 122 4.60 14.97 5.34
N PHE A 123 4.58 16.21 4.83
CA PHE A 123 3.64 16.65 3.79
C PHE A 123 3.84 15.88 2.49
N GLU A 124 5.05 15.87 1.93
CA GLU A 124 5.33 15.19 0.65
C GLU A 124 5.06 13.68 0.74
N SER A 125 5.36 13.07 1.89
CA SER A 125 5.10 11.64 2.10
C SER A 125 3.60 11.29 2.15
N HIS A 126 2.69 12.21 2.46
CA HIS A 126 1.25 11.94 2.66
C HIS A 126 0.34 12.78 1.76
N LYS A 127 0.90 13.52 0.79
CA LYS A 127 0.17 14.41 -0.12
C LYS A 127 -0.97 13.75 -0.89
N HIS A 128 -0.81 12.47 -1.23
CA HIS A 128 -1.77 11.68 -2.00
C HIS A 128 -2.47 10.61 -1.16
N ASP A 129 -2.32 10.67 0.17
CA ASP A 129 -3.04 9.76 1.05
C ASP A 129 -4.51 10.20 1.15
N LEU A 130 -5.42 9.23 1.03
CA LEU A 130 -6.88 9.45 1.03
C LEU A 130 -7.56 8.83 2.25
N ASN A 131 -6.80 8.28 3.20
CA ASN A 131 -7.35 7.71 4.42
C ASN A 131 -7.58 8.80 5.46
N ASP A 132 -8.83 9.00 5.84
CA ASP A 132 -9.25 10.08 6.75
C ASP A 132 -8.51 10.04 8.11
N ASP A 133 -8.38 8.87 8.72
CA ASP A 133 -7.68 8.73 10.00
C ASP A 133 -6.21 9.14 9.90
N ARG A 134 -5.52 8.72 8.83
CA ARG A 134 -4.12 9.11 8.60
C ARG A 134 -3.97 10.59 8.27
N ILE A 135 -4.92 11.17 7.54
CA ILE A 135 -4.96 12.62 7.28
C ILE A 135 -5.08 13.39 8.59
N VAL A 136 -5.97 12.97 9.49
CA VAL A 136 -6.14 13.59 10.81
C VAL A 136 -4.86 13.46 11.64
N ILE A 137 -4.26 12.27 11.71
CA ILE A 137 -3.01 12.06 12.46
C ILE A 137 -1.87 12.91 11.87
N SER A 138 -1.74 12.98 10.54
CA SER A 138 -0.75 13.83 9.85
C SER A 138 -0.97 15.31 10.15
N HIS A 139 -2.22 15.75 10.20
CA HIS A 139 -2.56 17.13 10.53
C HIS A 139 -2.22 17.46 11.99
N GLU A 140 -2.59 16.59 12.93
CA GLU A 140 -2.27 16.77 14.35
C GLU A 140 -0.74 16.74 14.60
N LEU A 141 0.01 15.89 13.89
CA LEU A 141 1.48 15.90 13.92
C LEU A 141 2.03 17.24 13.46
N ARG A 142 1.51 17.80 12.36
CA ARG A 142 1.92 19.14 11.88
C ARG A 142 1.64 20.22 12.93
N GLN A 143 0.49 20.18 13.60
CA GLN A 143 0.18 21.13 14.67
C GLN A 143 1.16 21.05 15.83
N VAL A 144 1.52 19.83 16.27
CA VAL A 144 2.49 19.63 17.35
C VAL A 144 3.88 20.11 16.94
N THR A 145 4.32 19.82 15.72
CA THR A 145 5.60 20.30 15.22
C THR A 145 5.63 21.83 15.12
N GLN A 146 4.55 22.45 14.63
CA GLN A 146 4.46 23.91 14.55
C GLN A 146 4.53 24.55 15.95
N ALA A 147 3.78 24.02 16.91
CA ALA A 147 3.84 24.50 18.29
C ALA A 147 5.25 24.38 18.89
N LEU A 148 5.99 23.33 18.55
CA LEU A 148 7.38 23.17 18.96
C LEU A 148 8.31 24.21 18.30
N ILE A 149 8.10 24.54 17.02
CA ILE A 149 8.85 25.60 16.33
C ILE A 149 8.59 26.95 16.99
N ASP A 150 7.33 27.27 17.26
CA ASP A 150 6.91 28.52 17.90
C ASP A 150 7.51 28.63 19.31
N GLU A 151 7.55 27.54 20.07
CA GLU A 151 8.16 27.49 21.41
C GLU A 151 9.68 27.75 21.35
N LEU A 152 10.37 27.24 20.33
CA LEU A 152 11.79 27.51 20.10
C LEU A 152 12.04 28.96 19.69
N GLU A 153 11.11 29.58 18.95
CA GLU A 153 11.20 30.98 18.52
C GLU A 153 10.98 31.96 19.67
N SER A 154 10.03 31.65 20.56
CA SER A 154 9.70 32.48 21.74
C SER A 154 10.91 32.71 22.66
N GLY A 155 11.87 31.79 22.61
CA GLY A 155 13.10 31.79 23.37
C GLY A 155 12.95 31.61 24.89
N ARG A 156 11.71 31.50 25.39
CA ARG A 156 11.35 31.20 26.78
C ARG A 156 10.83 29.78 26.91
N SER A 157 11.55 28.82 26.34
CA SER A 157 11.12 27.42 26.28
C SER A 157 10.66 26.90 27.63
N ASP A 158 9.35 26.80 27.82
CA ASP A 158 8.72 26.39 29.06
C ASP A 158 8.71 24.86 29.13
N ARG A 159 9.32 24.33 30.19
CA ARG A 159 9.38 22.89 30.43
C ARG A 159 7.99 22.27 30.56
N VAL A 160 7.01 23.03 31.06
CA VAL A 160 5.62 22.57 31.17
C VAL A 160 4.99 22.37 29.79
N VAL A 161 5.20 23.32 28.87
CA VAL A 161 4.72 23.24 27.48
C VAL A 161 5.37 22.04 26.78
N MET A 162 6.68 21.84 26.97
CA MET A 162 7.41 20.73 26.36
C MET A 162 6.91 19.36 26.85
N ILE A 163 6.59 19.22 28.14
CA ILE A 163 5.99 18.00 28.69
C ILE A 163 4.59 17.76 28.12
N GLU A 164 3.80 18.81 27.92
CA GLU A 164 2.46 18.68 27.34
C GLU A 164 2.51 18.28 25.85
N LEU A 165 3.40 18.90 25.08
CA LEU A 165 3.68 18.51 23.70
C LEU A 165 4.14 17.05 23.61
N GLU A 166 4.99 16.62 24.54
CA GLU A 166 5.46 15.24 24.62
C GLU A 166 4.31 14.26 24.84
N LYS A 167 3.43 14.51 25.81
CA LYS A 167 2.27 13.65 26.08
C LYS A 167 1.32 13.57 24.88
N ARG A 168 1.03 14.73 24.27
CA ARG A 168 0.18 14.80 23.07
C ARG A 168 0.80 13.98 21.92
N LEU A 169 2.11 14.12 21.74
CA LEU A 169 2.85 13.40 20.72
C LEU A 169 2.93 11.89 20.99
N GLN A 170 3.13 11.45 22.24
CA GLN A 170 3.10 10.03 22.61
C GLN A 170 1.75 9.40 22.25
N LYS A 171 0.64 10.09 22.55
CA LYS A 171 -0.71 9.63 22.18
C LYS A 171 -0.89 9.55 20.65
N LEU A 172 -0.37 10.53 19.91
CA LEU A 172 -0.39 10.53 18.45
C LEU A 172 0.42 9.39 17.84
N THR A 173 1.64 9.16 18.34
CA THR A 173 2.50 8.08 17.88
C THR A 173 1.89 6.72 18.15
N HIS A 174 1.21 6.56 19.29
CA HIS A 174 0.45 5.35 19.58
C HIS A 174 -0.73 5.15 18.62
N ARG A 175 -1.51 6.20 18.32
CA ARG A 175 -2.57 6.15 17.29
C ARG A 175 -2.02 5.76 15.92
N ALA A 176 -0.88 6.33 15.53
CA ALA A 176 -0.21 5.99 14.27
C ALA A 176 0.27 4.53 14.26
N GLN A 177 0.77 4.02 15.39
CA GLN A 177 1.13 2.61 15.55
C GLN A 177 -0.08 1.69 15.35
N VAL A 178 -1.19 2.00 16.02
CA VAL A 178 -2.44 1.23 15.88
C VAL A 178 -2.90 1.21 14.42
N ASN A 179 -2.91 2.37 13.76
CA ASN A 179 -3.26 2.48 12.33
C ASN A 179 -2.34 1.61 11.46
N ALA A 180 -1.02 1.62 11.71
CA ALA A 180 -0.06 0.76 11.00
C ALA A 180 -0.37 -0.73 11.20
N THR A 181 -0.62 -1.16 12.44
CA THR A 181 -0.96 -2.57 12.73
C THR A 181 -2.30 -2.99 12.12
N GLN A 182 -3.27 -2.08 12.00
CA GLN A 182 -4.55 -2.34 11.34
C GLN A 182 -4.36 -2.48 9.82
N ALA A 183 -3.58 -1.58 9.21
CA ALA A 183 -3.27 -1.64 7.79
C ALA A 183 -2.53 -2.94 7.39
N GLU A 184 -1.68 -3.48 8.27
CA GLU A 184 -1.01 -4.76 8.04
C GLU A 184 -1.94 -5.97 8.07
N ARG A 185 -3.03 -5.88 8.84
CA ARG A 185 -4.01 -6.96 9.04
C ARG A 185 -5.12 -6.96 8.00
N GLY A 186 -5.56 -5.78 7.54
CA GLY A 186 -6.47 -5.64 6.40
C GLY A 186 -5.81 -6.00 5.10
#